data_AF-A0A537PWP7-F1
#
_entry.id   AF-A0A537PWP7-F1
#
_cell.length_a   1.000
_cell.length_b   1.000
_cell.length_c   1.000
_cell.angle_alpha   90.00
_cell.angle_beta   90.00
_cell.angle_gamma   90.00
#
_symmetry.space_group_name_H-M   'P 1'
#
loop_
_entity.id
_entity.type
_entity.pdbx_description
1 polymer ?
#
loop_
_entity_poly.entity_id
_entity_poly.type
_entity_poly.pdbx_seq_one_letter_code
_entity_poly.pdbx_strand_id
1 'polypeptide(L)'
;MLPTWVLALPIWLIVFIVLHALASLYVAIKYREARKFLAGAFFVSSGTCWYLWVTGVSLPIVLPYVGTVSVETPEISGQRAIVHFILFLLCFYFGFISKPKQSK
;
A
#
# COMPACT_ATOMS: atom_id res chain seq x y z
N MET A 1 16.32 -0.44 -1.50
CA MET A 1 17.18 0.39 -0.61
C MET A 1 16.23 1.22 0.23
N LEU A 2 16.32 1.18 1.56
CA LEU A 2 15.48 2.07 2.39
C LEU A 2 15.92 3.51 2.10
N PRO A 3 15.00 4.45 1.79
CA PRO A 3 15.38 5.83 1.59
C PRO A 3 15.99 6.40 2.87
N THR A 4 17.12 7.11 2.76
CA THR A 4 17.86 7.66 3.91
C THR A 4 17.04 8.62 4.77
N TRP A 5 16.02 9.26 4.19
CA TRP A 5 15.08 10.13 4.91
C TRP A 5 14.14 9.37 5.86
N VAL A 6 13.95 8.06 5.69
CA VAL A 6 13.14 7.26 6.62
C VAL A 6 13.80 7.18 7.99
N LEU A 7 15.14 7.18 8.04
CA LEU A 7 15.91 7.23 9.29
C LEU A 7 15.94 8.63 9.92
N ALA A 8 15.55 9.67 9.16
CA ALA A 8 15.40 11.03 9.66
C ALA A 8 13.99 11.29 10.24
N LEU A 9 13.06 10.35 10.10
CA LEU A 9 11.74 10.46 10.71
C LEU A 9 11.84 10.27 12.22
N PRO A 10 11.05 11.01 13.02
CA PRO A 10 10.98 10.79 14.46
C PRO A 10 10.63 9.33 14.76
N ILE A 11 11.32 8.71 15.71
CA ILE A 11 11.12 7.29 16.09
C ILE A 11 9.64 7.00 16.36
N TRP A 12 8.93 7.91 17.02
CA TRP A 12 7.50 7.80 17.30
C TRP A 12 6.64 7.63 16.04
N LEU A 13 7.00 8.28 14.93
CA LEU A 13 6.26 8.19 13.67
C LEU A 13 6.48 6.82 13.00
N ILE A 14 7.71 6.30 13.05
CA ILE A 14 8.02 4.95 12.56
C ILE A 14 7.21 3.91 13.34
N VAL A 15 7.18 4.02 14.68
CA VAL A 15 6.37 3.13 15.54
C VAL A 15 4.90 3.20 15.16
N PHE A 16 4.35 4.39 14.94
CA PHE A 16 2.96 4.58 14.55
C PHE A 16 2.61 3.91 13.21
N ILE A 17 3.47 4.04 12.19
CA ILE A 17 3.31 3.39 10.89
C ILE A 17 3.31 1.87 11.04
N VAL A 18 4.26 1.33 11.82
CA VAL A 18 4.37 -0.12 12.04
C VAL A 18 3.12 -0.65 12.76
N LEU A 19 2.64 0.05 13.79
CA LEU A 19 1.41 -0.34 14.49
C LEU A 19 0.18 -0.33 13.56
N HIS A 20 0.06 0.67 12.69
CA HIS A 20 -1.02 0.73 11.69
C HIS A 20 -0.93 -0.41 10.66
N ALA A 21 0.27 -0.73 10.20
CA ALA A 21 0.50 -1.85 9.28
C ALA A 21 0.11 -3.19 9.93
N LEU A 22 0.48 -3.41 11.20
CA LEU A 22 0.11 -4.62 11.93
C LEU A 22 -1.40 -4.71 12.20
N ALA A 23 -2.03 -3.61 12.61
CA ALA A 23 -3.47 -3.55 12.85
C ALA A 23 -4.27 -3.84 11.57
N SER A 24 -3.89 -3.21 10.45
CA SER A 24 -4.53 -3.45 9.15
C SER A 24 -4.32 -4.90 8.67
N LEU A 25 -3.13 -5.47 8.85
CA LEU A 25 -2.86 -6.87 8.54
C LEU A 25 -3.71 -7.83 9.37
N TYR A 26 -3.84 -7.59 10.68
CA TYR A 26 -4.70 -8.39 11.56
C TYR A 26 -6.16 -8.35 11.11
N VAL A 27 -6.69 -7.17 10.79
CA VAL A 27 -8.06 -7.00 10.29
C VAL A 27 -8.25 -7.74 8.96
N ALA A 28 -7.29 -7.65 8.04
CA ALA A 28 -7.34 -8.35 6.76
C ALA A 28 -7.35 -9.89 6.92
N ILE A 29 -6.61 -10.42 7.89
CA ILE A 29 -6.60 -11.87 8.17
C ILE A 29 -7.91 -12.31 8.82
N LYS A 30 -8.40 -11.55 9.81
CA LYS A 30 -9.57 -11.93 10.62
C LYS A 30 -10.88 -11.81 9.84
N TYR A 31 -11.05 -10.76 9.06
CA TYR A 31 -12.34 -10.42 8.45
C TYR A 31 -12.33 -10.63 6.93
N ARG A 32 -13.31 -11.39 6.43
CA ARG A 32 -13.47 -11.60 4.99
C ARG A 32 -13.92 -10.34 4.27
N GLU A 33 -14.84 -9.58 4.86
CA GLU A 33 -15.34 -8.33 4.27
C GLU A 33 -14.22 -7.27 4.15
N ALA A 34 -13.29 -7.24 5.13
CA ALA A 34 -12.11 -6.40 5.02
C ALA A 34 -11.25 -6.75 3.80
N ARG A 35 -11.06 -8.04 3.48
CA ARG A 35 -10.33 -8.46 2.26
C ARG A 35 -11.04 -8.04 0.98
N LYS A 36 -12.37 -8.09 0.93
CA LYS A 36 -13.13 -7.62 -0.24
C LYS A 36 -12.95 -6.11 -0.45
N PHE A 37 -13.00 -5.33 0.63
CA PHE A 37 -12.74 -3.89 0.60
C PHE A 37 -11.29 -3.60 0.18
N LEU A 38 -10.31 -4.29 0.79
CA LEU A 38 -8.89 -4.16 0.45
C LEU A 38 -8.61 -4.52 -1.01
N ALA A 39 -9.30 -5.53 -1.58
CA ALA A 39 -9.16 -5.85 -2.99
C ALA A 39 -9.50 -4.63 -3.88
N GLY A 40 -10.61 -3.95 -3.60
CA GLY A 40 -10.96 -2.70 -4.30
C GLY A 40 -9.92 -1.60 -4.11
N ALA A 41 -9.48 -1.37 -2.87
CA ALA A 41 -8.47 -0.35 -2.56
C ALA A 41 -7.13 -0.61 -3.27
N PHE A 42 -6.66 -1.85 -3.28
CA PHE A 42 -5.43 -2.25 -3.97
C PHE A 42 -5.56 -2.17 -5.49
N PHE A 43 -6.72 -2.50 -6.05
CA PHE A 43 -6.98 -2.36 -7.48
C PHE A 43 -6.89 -0.90 -7.93
N VAL A 44 -7.57 0.01 -7.22
CA VAL A 44 -7.52 1.45 -7.51
C VAL A 44 -6.11 2.00 -7.34
N SER A 45 -5.42 1.65 -6.25
CA SER A 45 -4.03 2.10 -6.02
C SER A 45 -3.07 1.60 -7.09
N SER A 46 -3.21 0.33 -7.52
CA SER A 46 -2.42 -0.23 -8.62
C SER A 46 -2.67 0.53 -9.92
N GLY A 47 -3.93 0.80 -10.26
CA GLY A 47 -4.30 1.58 -11.45
C GLY A 47 -3.71 3.00 -11.43
N THR A 48 -3.79 3.71 -10.29
CA THR A 48 -3.19 5.04 -10.13
C THR A 48 -1.67 4.99 -10.30
N CYS A 49 -0.99 4.05 -9.64
CA CYS A 49 0.47 3.93 -9.74
C CYS A 49 0.91 3.53 -11.16
N TRP A 50 0.15 2.67 -11.82
CA TRP A 50 0.37 2.30 -13.22
C TRP A 50 0.20 3.49 -14.15
N TYR A 51 -0.85 4.29 -13.96
CA TYR A 51 -1.09 5.50 -14.74
C TYR A 51 0.08 6.48 -14.61
N LEU A 52 0.56 6.73 -13.39
CA LEU A 52 1.71 7.62 -13.15
C LEU A 52 2.98 7.10 -13.82
N TRP A 53 3.19 5.78 -13.83
CA TRP A 53 4.32 5.17 -14.52
C TRP A 53 4.23 5.36 -16.04
N VAL A 54 3.09 5.04 -16.65
CA VAL A 54 2.87 5.18 -18.10
C VAL A 54 2.95 6.64 -18.55
N THR A 55 2.46 7.58 -17.75
CA THR A 55 2.49 9.01 -18.07
C THR A 55 3.80 9.71 -17.69
N GLY A 56 4.75 8.99 -17.08
CA GLY A 56 6.04 9.55 -16.68
C GLY A 56 5.93 10.64 -15.61
N VAL A 57 4.86 10.62 -14.80
CA VAL A 57 4.60 11.66 -13.79
C VAL A 57 5.34 11.32 -12.49
N SER A 58 6.20 12.24 -12.07
CA SER A 58 6.89 12.19 -10.77
C SER A 58 6.06 12.85 -9.68
N LEU A 59 5.96 12.23 -8.50
CA LEU A 59 5.23 12.78 -7.36
C LEU A 59 6.18 13.34 -6.30
N PRO A 60 6.15 14.65 -6.00
CA PRO A 60 6.91 15.20 -4.89
C PRO A 60 6.27 14.80 -3.56
N ILE A 61 7.04 14.16 -2.69
CA ILE A 61 6.69 13.95 -1.29
C ILE A 61 7.01 15.24 -0.54
N VAL A 62 5.97 15.91 -0.05
CA VAL A 62 6.07 17.19 0.65
C VAL A 62 5.70 17.00 2.11
N LEU A 63 6.61 17.36 3.03
CA LEU A 63 6.30 17.43 4.46
C LEU A 63 5.90 18.86 4.84
N PRO A 64 4.89 19.03 5.71
CA PRO A 64 4.58 20.32 6.30
C PRO A 64 5.86 20.94 6.90
N TYR A 65 6.11 22.23 6.62
CA TYR A 65 7.25 23.02 7.12
C TYR A 65 8.65 22.65 6.61
N VAL A 66 8.84 21.52 5.91
CA VAL A 66 10.15 21.08 5.37
C VAL A 66 10.24 21.24 3.85
N GLY A 67 9.09 21.31 3.16
CA GLY A 67 9.05 21.36 1.70
C GLY A 67 9.18 19.97 1.06
N THR A 68 9.66 19.90 -0.17
CA THR A 68 9.85 18.63 -0.89
C THR A 68 11.01 17.84 -0.29
N VAL A 69 10.70 16.72 0.36
CA VAL A 69 11.70 15.86 1.03
C VAL A 69 12.17 14.72 0.13
N SER A 70 11.36 14.33 -0.85
CA SER A 70 11.70 13.27 -1.80
C SER A 70 10.81 13.38 -3.04
N VAL A 71 11.20 12.71 -4.11
CA VAL A 71 10.40 12.62 -5.34
C VAL A 71 10.24 11.14 -5.66
N GLU A 72 9.00 10.66 -5.66
CA GLU A 72 8.68 9.33 -6.18
C GLU A 72 8.78 9.40 -7.71
N THR A 73 9.77 8.71 -8.26
CA THR A 73 9.96 8.63 -9.70
C THR A 73 8.91 7.70 -10.33
N PRO A 74 8.67 7.81 -11.65
CA PRO A 74 7.72 6.95 -12.35
C PRO A 74 8.06 5.46 -12.19
N GLU A 75 9.34 5.09 -12.14
CA GLU A 75 9.79 3.70 -11.97
C GLU A 75 9.40 3.14 -10.58
N ILE A 76 9.48 3.96 -9.54
CA ILE A 76 9.01 3.60 -8.19
C ILE A 76 7.49 3.40 -8.23
N SER A 77 6.77 4.26 -8.93
CA SER A 77 5.32 4.11 -9.14
C SER A 77 5.00 2.80 -9.88
N GLY A 78 5.76 2.45 -10.92
CA GLY A 78 5.61 1.18 -11.64
C GLY A 78 5.84 -0.04 -10.74
N GLN A 79 6.89 -0.03 -9.92
CA GLN A 79 7.14 -1.08 -8.93
C GLN A 79 6.00 -1.20 -7.90
N ARG A 80 5.51 -0.07 -7.39
CA ARG A 80 4.37 -0.03 -6.47
C ARG A 80 3.10 -0.55 -7.13
N ALA A 81 2.87 -0.25 -8.41
CA ALA A 81 1.71 -0.76 -9.16
C ALA A 81 1.68 -2.29 -9.16
N ILE A 82 2.84 -2.94 -9.39
CA ILE A 82 2.99 -4.39 -9.37
C ILE A 82 2.68 -4.96 -7.98
N VAL A 83 3.26 -4.38 -6.92
CA VAL A 83 3.02 -4.83 -5.53
C VAL A 83 1.53 -4.73 -5.18
N HIS A 84 0.89 -3.60 -5.50
CA HIS A 84 -0.55 -3.42 -5.25
C HIS A 84 -1.39 -4.36 -6.09
N PHE A 85 -0.98 -4.66 -7.33
CA PHE A 85 -1.69 -5.62 -8.17
C PHE A 85 -1.65 -7.04 -7.58
N ILE A 86 -0.50 -7.47 -7.07
CA ILE A 86 -0.36 -8.78 -6.40
C ILE A 86 -1.24 -8.82 -5.14
N LEU A 87 -1.23 -7.76 -4.32
CA LEU A 87 -2.09 -7.66 -3.13
C LEU A 87 -3.58 -7.65 -3.50
N PHE A 88 -3.95 -7.00 -4.60
CA PHE A 88 -5.29 -7.07 -5.17
C PHE A 88 -5.66 -8.51 -5.51
N LEU A 89 -4.83 -9.24 -6.26
CA LEU A 89 -5.12 -10.64 -6.63
C LEU A 89 -5.27 -11.53 -5.39
N LEU A 90 -4.40 -11.38 -4.40
CA LEU A 90 -4.48 -12.12 -3.14
C LEU A 90 -5.78 -11.80 -2.39
N CYS A 91 -6.09 -10.52 -2.18
CA CYS A 91 -7.29 -10.09 -1.46
C CYS A 91 -8.57 -10.45 -2.23
N PHE A 92 -8.55 -10.34 -3.56
CA PHE A 92 -9.66 -10.70 -4.44
C PHE A 92 -9.94 -12.21 -4.36
N TYR A 93 -8.90 -13.03 -4.50
CA TYR A 93 -9.01 -14.48 -4.39
C TYR A 93 -9.56 -14.89 -3.02
N PHE A 94 -8.94 -14.43 -1.93
CA PHE A 94 -9.36 -14.85 -0.59
C PHE A 94 -10.68 -14.19 -0.11
N GLY A 95 -11.03 -13.02 -0.62
CA GLY A 95 -12.24 -12.27 -0.27
C GLY A 95 -13.48 -12.74 -1.04
N PHE A 96 -13.34 -13.03 -2.34
CA PHE A 96 -14.47 -13.38 -3.20
C PHE A 96 -14.48 -14.87 -3.58
N ILE A 97 -13.35 -15.45 -3.99
CA ILE A 97 -13.31 -16.78 -4.61
C ILE A 97 -13.17 -17.90 -3.57
N SER A 98 -12.26 -17.78 -2.60
CA SER A 98 -11.97 -18.81 -1.59
C SER A 98 -13.24 -19.17 -0.82
N LYS A 99 -13.52 -20.44 -0.57
CA LYS A 99 -14.66 -20.81 0.28
C LYS A 99 -14.46 -20.28 1.71
N PRO A 100 -15.54 -19.84 2.41
CA PRO A 100 -15.42 -19.50 3.81
C PRO A 100 -14.99 -20.74 4.59
N LYS A 101 -14.04 -20.58 5.53
CA LYS A 101 -13.72 -21.64 6.47
C LYS A 101 -15.00 -21.90 7.25
N GLN A 102 -15.61 -23.07 7.05
CA GLN A 102 -16.75 -23.52 7.82
C GLN A 102 -16.26 -23.63 9.27
N SER A 103 -16.74 -22.75 10.14
CA SER A 103 -16.52 -22.90 11.58
C SER A 103 -17.24 -24.19 11.97
N LYS A 104 -16.49 -25.23 12.28
CA LYS A 104 -16.99 -26.30 13.15
C LYS A 104 -17.21 -25.71 14.54
#